data_AF-A0A8S2LQM5-F1
#
_entry.id   AF-A0A8S2LQM5-F1
#
_cell.length_a   1.000
_cell.length_b   1.000
_cell.length_c   1.000
_cell.angle_alpha   90.00
_cell.angle_beta   90.00
_cell.angle_gamma   90.00
#
_symmetry.space_group_name_H-M   'P 1'
#
loop_
_entity.id
_entity.type
_entity.pdbx_description
1 polymer ?
#
loop_
_entity_poly.entity_id
_entity_poly.type
_entity_poly.pdbx_seq_one_letter_code
_entity_poly.pdbx_strand_id
1 'polypeptide(L)'
;MLCFNKAKHEEWAKGYEKVCAVSTNIDDICDQLTKDVAINSNNLVSVTAMAPNANGKEINKQEASFMYFQLLVEILTQFNHKESTKQELIDLCRMDYGGNNTQLNTIDQFYKTYSKEQAIEWYTKDCFLYRMLNKALRTQDIGMIFKLGFFIKDLHKELHNLQTTSTTPLGRTITVYRGLGIPNKDFESLQKKVGGLLSMNSFLSTTAQEAVAVRYARSSLDRSDITSVLFEMMVDTEKCRQPFANIKTVSTFSTENEILFSVGTVFRIISIKKLRKEDVWNVHLELSGDEDIEISLLKNHIKRELGESNNLNTLGMLLIRMGENSRAEQYFHMLLDDTSLDQSDHALAHNNLGTVYGNQGDYDKALKCYDKSLEIKLISLPPNHPDIARTYNNIGLVYWNQDIARTYNNIGLVYGNQGDYEKALKSYEKSLEIRLTALPPNHPDIATTYNNIGSVYDSQGDHEKALKSYEKSLEIRLAALPPNHPSIATTYNNIASVYDSQGDYEKALKYYEKDLEISLISLPPNHPDIARTYNNIGLVYGNQGDYEKALKSYDKSLESYIMLTSKKQGRSLFFE
;
A
#
# COMPACT_ATOMS: atom_id res chain seq x y z
N MET A 1 -37.01 -7.94 2.31
CA MET A 1 -38.45 -8.29 2.25
C MET A 1 -39.22 -7.05 1.84
N LEU A 2 -40.12 -7.15 0.84
CA LEU A 2 -41.01 -6.06 0.46
C LEU A 2 -42.30 -6.14 1.27
N CYS A 3 -42.71 -5.06 1.92
CA CYS A 3 -43.96 -5.00 2.68
C CYS A 3 -44.59 -3.60 2.62
N PHE A 4 -45.88 -3.49 2.90
CA PHE A 4 -46.59 -2.21 2.89
C PHE A 4 -46.52 -1.44 4.22
N ASN A 5 -46.10 -2.10 5.30
CA ASN A 5 -46.02 -1.51 6.64
C ASN A 5 -44.68 -1.87 7.28
N LYS A 6 -43.70 -0.98 7.09
CA LYS A 6 -42.31 -1.16 7.50
C LYS A 6 -42.17 -1.47 8.99
N ALA A 7 -42.75 -0.64 9.86
CA ALA A 7 -42.62 -0.76 11.31
C ALA A 7 -43.11 -2.13 11.84
N LYS A 8 -44.26 -2.60 11.34
CA LYS A 8 -44.81 -3.90 11.76
C LYS A 8 -43.96 -5.08 11.28
N HIS A 9 -43.41 -5.00 10.07
CA HIS A 9 -42.67 -6.11 9.48
C HIS A 9 -41.19 -6.10 9.86
N GLU A 10 -40.62 -4.96 10.26
CA GLU A 10 -39.30 -4.90 10.90
C GLU A 10 -39.29 -5.66 12.22
N GLU A 11 -40.35 -5.54 13.02
CA GLU A 11 -40.49 -6.29 14.27
C GLU A 11 -40.66 -7.79 14.02
N TRP A 12 -41.44 -8.16 13.01
CA TRP A 12 -41.62 -9.54 12.56
C TRP A 12 -40.33 -10.16 11.96
N ALA A 13 -39.58 -9.38 11.19
CA ALA A 13 -38.35 -9.82 10.52
C ALA A 13 -37.23 -10.19 11.48
N LYS A 14 -37.22 -9.64 12.71
CA LYS A 14 -36.26 -10.03 13.77
C LYS A 14 -36.31 -11.53 14.12
N GLY A 15 -37.40 -12.22 13.81
CA GLY A 15 -37.57 -13.66 14.06
C GLY A 15 -37.14 -14.60 12.93
N TYR A 16 -36.67 -14.08 11.77
CA TYR A 16 -36.38 -14.89 10.58
C TYR A 16 -34.97 -14.67 10.05
N GLU A 17 -34.14 -15.71 10.10
CA GLU A 17 -32.69 -15.70 9.79
C GLU A 17 -32.32 -15.25 8.37
N LYS A 18 -33.26 -15.30 7.42
CA LYS A 18 -33.01 -14.99 6.01
C LYS A 18 -33.45 -13.57 5.60
N VAL A 19 -33.99 -12.78 6.52
CA VAL A 19 -34.52 -11.44 6.22
C VAL A 19 -33.55 -10.36 6.73
N CYS A 20 -32.65 -9.89 5.87
CA CYS A 20 -31.61 -8.90 6.22
C CYS A 20 -32.14 -7.46 6.34
N ALA A 21 -33.23 -7.12 5.64
CA ALA A 21 -33.85 -5.80 5.68
C ALA A 21 -35.32 -5.87 5.22
N VAL A 22 -36.11 -4.91 5.71
CA VAL A 22 -37.52 -4.72 5.34
C VAL A 22 -37.65 -3.39 4.60
N SER A 23 -38.14 -3.45 3.37
CA SER A 23 -38.37 -2.27 2.54
C SER A 23 -39.83 -2.17 2.12
N THR A 24 -40.27 -0.95 1.84
CA THR A 24 -41.58 -0.63 1.27
C THR A 24 -41.51 -0.34 -0.23
N ASN A 25 -40.31 -0.12 -0.77
CA ASN A 25 -40.08 0.05 -2.20
C ASN A 25 -39.26 -1.12 -2.75
N ILE A 26 -39.64 -1.58 -3.94
CA ILE A 26 -38.92 -2.62 -4.66
C ILE A 26 -37.56 -2.12 -5.15
N ASP A 27 -37.44 -0.81 -5.47
CA ASP A 27 -36.18 -0.22 -5.91
C ASP A 27 -35.10 -0.30 -4.82
N ASP A 28 -35.45 -0.05 -3.55
CA ASP A 28 -34.49 -0.19 -2.43
C ASP A 28 -34.00 -1.64 -2.26
N ILE A 29 -34.86 -2.63 -2.54
CA ILE A 29 -34.49 -4.05 -2.50
C ILE A 29 -33.59 -4.38 -3.69
N CYS A 30 -33.92 -3.88 -4.88
CA CYS A 30 -33.10 -4.04 -6.07
C CYS A 30 -31.75 -3.36 -5.90
N ASP A 31 -31.67 -2.18 -5.31
CA ASP A 31 -30.43 -1.46 -5.00
C ASP A 31 -29.62 -2.20 -3.95
N GLN A 32 -30.25 -2.68 -2.89
CA GLN A 32 -29.56 -3.44 -1.85
C GLN A 32 -29.09 -4.80 -2.39
N LEU A 33 -29.88 -5.49 -3.21
CA LEU A 33 -29.47 -6.72 -3.89
C LEU A 33 -28.39 -6.46 -4.92
N THR A 34 -28.42 -5.34 -5.65
CA THR A 34 -27.37 -4.98 -6.61
C THR A 34 -26.08 -4.67 -5.88
N LYS A 35 -26.15 -3.92 -4.76
CA LYS A 35 -25.02 -3.70 -3.85
C LYS A 35 -24.52 -5.01 -3.26
N ASP A 36 -25.40 -5.86 -2.75
CA ASP A 36 -25.02 -7.15 -2.14
C ASP A 36 -24.56 -8.18 -3.18
N VAL A 37 -25.02 -8.15 -4.42
CA VAL A 37 -24.51 -9.01 -5.51
C VAL A 37 -23.17 -8.50 -6.03
N ALA A 38 -22.97 -7.18 -6.09
CA ALA A 38 -21.67 -6.57 -6.39
C ALA A 38 -20.65 -6.79 -5.25
N ILE A 39 -21.12 -6.81 -3.99
CA ILE A 39 -20.30 -7.01 -2.79
C ILE A 39 -20.08 -8.50 -2.51
N ASN A 40 -21.07 -9.38 -2.71
CA ASN A 40 -21.03 -10.83 -2.41
C ASN A 40 -20.95 -11.70 -3.66
N SER A 41 -20.51 -11.17 -4.81
CA SER A 41 -20.02 -12.02 -5.89
C SER A 41 -18.79 -12.77 -5.38
N ASN A 42 -19.04 -13.89 -4.69
CA ASN A 42 -18.10 -14.74 -3.95
C ASN A 42 -16.96 -15.31 -4.80
N ASN A 43 -16.93 -14.98 -6.10
CA ASN A 43 -15.99 -15.48 -7.08
C ASN A 43 -15.06 -14.39 -7.65
N LEU A 44 -15.21 -13.11 -7.31
CA LEU A 44 -14.22 -12.10 -7.72
C LEU A 44 -13.02 -12.14 -6.77
N VAL A 45 -12.00 -12.90 -7.14
CA VAL A 45 -10.66 -12.76 -6.54
C VAL A 45 -10.11 -11.40 -7.00
N SER A 46 -9.68 -10.56 -6.05
CA SER A 46 -8.90 -9.37 -6.39
C SER A 46 -7.51 -9.81 -6.80
N VAL A 47 -7.12 -9.47 -8.03
CA VAL A 47 -5.84 -9.88 -8.59
C VAL A 47 -5.04 -8.62 -8.93
N THR A 48 -3.77 -8.62 -8.56
CA THR A 48 -2.81 -7.61 -9.01
C THR A 48 -1.81 -8.27 -9.93
N ALA A 49 -1.54 -7.71 -11.09
CA ALA A 49 -0.68 -8.31 -12.11
C ALA A 49 0.37 -7.31 -12.53
N MET A 50 1.66 -7.69 -12.55
CA MET A 50 2.85 -6.99 -13.07
C MET A 50 3.04 -7.17 -14.56
N ALA A 51 3.31 -6.08 -15.28
CA ALA A 51 3.79 -6.16 -16.66
C ALA A 51 5.26 -6.65 -16.69
N PRO A 52 5.69 -7.39 -17.73
CA PRO A 52 7.06 -7.86 -17.84
C PRO A 52 8.06 -6.70 -17.95
N ASN A 53 9.13 -6.76 -17.17
CA ASN A 53 10.17 -5.74 -17.07
C ASN A 53 11.42 -6.16 -17.86
N ALA A 54 11.43 -5.87 -19.16
CA ALA A 54 12.47 -6.32 -20.09
C ALA A 54 13.91 -5.84 -19.76
N ASN A 55 14.09 -4.83 -18.90
CA ASN A 55 15.40 -4.18 -18.68
C ASN A 55 15.86 -4.10 -17.22
N GLY A 56 15.12 -4.67 -16.27
CA GLY A 56 15.52 -4.75 -14.85
C GLY A 56 15.81 -3.42 -14.13
N LYS A 57 15.51 -2.27 -14.77
CA LYS A 57 16.02 -0.97 -14.30
C LYS A 57 15.10 -0.13 -13.44
N GLU A 58 13.79 -0.37 -13.38
CA GLU A 58 12.93 0.39 -12.46
C GLU A 58 11.55 -0.29 -12.30
N ILE A 59 11.31 -0.94 -11.15
CA ILE A 59 9.98 -1.43 -10.78
C ILE A 59 9.04 -0.25 -10.39
N ASN A 60 9.59 0.96 -10.27
CA ASN A 60 8.94 2.13 -9.68
C ASN A 60 7.79 2.73 -10.50
N LYS A 61 7.61 2.37 -11.78
CA LYS A 61 6.71 3.12 -12.66
C LYS A 61 5.35 2.52 -12.94
N GLN A 62 5.14 1.20 -12.76
CA GLN A 62 3.88 0.61 -13.22
C GLN A 62 3.00 0.05 -12.11
N GLU A 63 3.50 -0.40 -10.94
CA GLU A 63 2.67 -1.21 -10.03
C GLU A 63 2.91 -1.07 -8.53
N ALA A 64 2.84 0.18 -8.06
CA ALA A 64 2.81 0.51 -6.65
C ALA A 64 1.83 -0.38 -5.84
N SER A 65 0.63 -0.67 -6.34
CA SER A 65 -0.35 -1.52 -5.65
C SER A 65 0.09 -2.98 -5.48
N PHE A 66 0.78 -3.56 -6.47
CA PHE A 66 1.32 -4.91 -6.38
C PHE A 66 2.44 -4.94 -5.32
N MET A 67 3.37 -4.00 -5.42
CA MET A 67 4.50 -3.84 -4.50
C MET A 67 4.02 -3.67 -3.05
N TYR A 68 3.09 -2.73 -2.83
CA TYR A 68 2.59 -2.42 -1.49
C TYR A 68 1.77 -3.57 -0.89
N PHE A 69 1.04 -4.32 -1.70
CA PHE A 69 0.31 -5.48 -1.21
C PHE A 69 1.27 -6.61 -0.79
N GLN A 70 2.29 -6.89 -1.61
CA GLN A 70 3.33 -7.86 -1.26
C GLN A 70 4.04 -7.46 0.03
N LEU A 71 4.28 -6.17 0.20
CA LEU A 71 4.89 -5.62 1.40
C LEU A 71 4.00 -5.72 2.63
N LEU A 72 2.70 -5.42 2.47
CA LEU A 72 1.71 -5.59 3.52
C LEU A 72 1.66 -7.05 4.00
N VAL A 73 1.65 -8.03 3.09
CA VAL A 73 1.66 -9.46 3.42
C VAL A 73 2.93 -9.85 4.19
N GLU A 74 4.10 -9.39 3.74
CA GLU A 74 5.37 -9.65 4.42
C GLU A 74 5.35 -9.11 5.86
N ILE A 75 4.82 -7.88 6.04
CA ILE A 75 4.69 -7.29 7.38
C ILE A 75 3.72 -8.10 8.23
N LEU A 76 2.50 -8.39 7.75
CA LEU A 76 1.47 -9.08 8.53
C LEU A 76 1.90 -10.47 8.99
N THR A 77 2.62 -11.20 8.15
CA THR A 77 3.11 -12.56 8.49
C THR A 77 4.22 -12.54 9.55
N GLN A 78 5.02 -11.46 9.60
CA GLN A 78 6.11 -11.29 10.57
C GLN A 78 5.64 -10.58 11.85
N PHE A 79 4.58 -9.79 11.78
CA PHE A 79 4.06 -8.97 12.86
C PHE A 79 3.65 -9.77 14.10
N ASN A 80 4.03 -9.34 15.29
CA ASN A 80 3.56 -9.95 16.54
C ASN A 80 2.26 -9.29 16.99
N HIS A 81 1.15 -10.01 16.80
CA HIS A 81 -0.16 -9.53 17.20
C HIS A 81 -0.39 -9.69 18.70
N LYS A 82 -1.00 -8.68 19.30
CA LYS A 82 -1.43 -8.73 20.69
C LYS A 82 -2.68 -9.57 20.85
N GLU A 83 -2.82 -10.16 22.04
CA GLU A 83 -4.03 -10.87 22.45
C GLU A 83 -5.26 -9.96 22.47
N SER A 84 -5.10 -8.66 22.76
CA SER A 84 -6.16 -7.65 22.70
C SER A 84 -6.79 -7.51 21.30
N THR A 85 -6.02 -7.75 20.23
CA THR A 85 -6.51 -7.70 18.84
C THR A 85 -7.63 -8.72 18.59
N LYS A 86 -7.51 -9.92 19.19
CA LYS A 86 -8.55 -10.94 19.12
C LYS A 86 -9.83 -10.44 19.80
N GLN A 87 -9.70 -9.81 20.98
CA GLN A 87 -10.84 -9.25 21.70
C GLN A 87 -11.56 -8.16 20.90
N GLU A 88 -10.82 -7.21 20.33
CA GLU A 88 -11.39 -6.16 19.47
C GLU A 88 -12.16 -6.72 18.27
N LEU A 89 -11.61 -7.76 17.62
CA LEU A 89 -12.29 -8.43 16.51
C LEU A 89 -13.61 -9.04 16.98
N ILE A 90 -13.64 -9.66 18.15
CA ILE A 90 -14.84 -10.30 18.71
C ILE A 90 -15.90 -9.28 19.06
N ASP A 91 -15.50 -8.15 19.65
CA ASP A 91 -16.44 -7.09 19.98
C ASP A 91 -17.04 -6.45 18.72
N LEU A 92 -16.23 -6.23 17.68
CA LEU A 92 -16.70 -5.79 16.38
C LEU A 92 -17.67 -6.82 15.75
N CYS A 93 -17.32 -8.11 15.78
CA CYS A 93 -18.20 -9.16 15.24
C CYS A 93 -19.53 -9.22 16.00
N ARG A 94 -19.53 -9.06 17.32
CA ARG A 94 -20.76 -9.04 18.13
C ARG A 94 -21.65 -7.86 17.78
N MET A 95 -21.06 -6.70 17.48
CA MET A 95 -21.80 -5.53 17.00
C MET A 95 -22.41 -5.79 15.62
N ASP A 96 -21.61 -6.29 14.67
CA ASP A 96 -22.05 -6.53 13.28
C ASP A 96 -23.12 -7.63 13.18
N TYR A 97 -23.05 -8.65 14.03
CA TYR A 97 -23.99 -9.77 14.07
C TYR A 97 -25.04 -9.64 15.19
N GLY A 98 -25.26 -8.42 15.70
CA GLY A 98 -26.29 -8.14 16.70
C GLY A 98 -27.67 -8.64 16.24
N GLY A 99 -28.21 -9.65 16.93
CA GLY A 99 -29.50 -10.28 16.59
C GLY A 99 -29.41 -11.61 15.83
N ASN A 100 -28.22 -12.07 15.42
CA ASN A 100 -28.01 -13.39 14.82
C ASN A 100 -27.44 -14.39 15.84
N ASN A 101 -28.31 -15.10 16.56
CA ASN A 101 -27.91 -16.03 17.62
C ASN A 101 -26.95 -17.13 17.16
N THR A 102 -27.08 -17.61 15.91
CA THR A 102 -26.22 -18.66 15.35
C THR A 102 -24.79 -18.15 15.13
N GLN A 103 -24.64 -16.94 14.58
CA GLN A 103 -23.32 -16.32 14.42
C GLN A 103 -22.73 -15.91 15.77
N LEU A 104 -23.53 -15.38 16.70
CA LEU A 104 -23.07 -15.05 18.06
C LEU A 104 -22.55 -16.29 18.80
N ASN A 105 -23.25 -17.43 18.72
CA ASN A 105 -22.77 -18.69 19.27
C ASN A 105 -21.45 -19.14 18.63
N THR A 106 -21.29 -18.95 17.32
CA THR A 106 -20.05 -19.29 16.60
C THR A 106 -18.89 -18.37 16.99
N ILE A 107 -19.17 -17.08 17.20
CA ILE A 107 -18.22 -16.08 17.71
C ILE A 107 -17.77 -16.47 19.12
N ASP A 108 -18.69 -16.86 20.00
CA ASP A 108 -18.37 -17.30 21.36
C ASP A 108 -17.57 -18.60 21.37
N GLN A 109 -17.87 -19.54 20.47
CA GLN A 109 -17.07 -20.75 20.28
C GLN A 109 -15.65 -20.38 19.84
N PHE A 110 -15.49 -19.56 18.80
CA PHE A 110 -14.19 -19.10 18.35
C PHE A 110 -13.41 -18.41 19.47
N TYR A 111 -14.06 -17.53 20.22
CA TYR A 111 -13.42 -16.84 21.34
C TYR A 111 -12.84 -17.83 22.36
N LYS A 112 -13.61 -18.87 22.72
CA LYS A 112 -13.25 -19.86 23.74
C LYS A 112 -12.27 -20.93 23.26
N THR A 113 -12.39 -21.39 22.02
CA THR A 113 -11.71 -22.63 21.57
C THR A 113 -10.64 -22.40 20.50
N TYR A 114 -10.55 -21.21 19.90
CA TYR A 114 -9.56 -20.96 18.85
C TYR A 114 -8.12 -21.12 19.36
N SER A 115 -7.35 -21.98 18.70
CA SER A 115 -5.90 -22.05 18.78
C SER A 115 -5.26 -21.84 17.41
N LYS A 116 -3.98 -21.45 17.38
CA LYS A 116 -3.21 -21.20 16.16
C LYS A 116 -3.03 -22.43 15.26
N GLU A 117 -3.18 -23.63 15.82
CA GLU A 117 -3.11 -24.92 15.11
C GLU A 117 -4.44 -25.31 14.43
N GLN A 118 -5.50 -24.52 14.62
CA GLN A 118 -6.83 -24.76 14.03
C GLN A 118 -7.24 -23.64 13.06
N ALA A 119 -6.29 -22.83 12.59
CA ALA A 119 -6.60 -21.68 11.76
C ALA A 119 -7.23 -22.10 10.43
N ILE A 120 -6.72 -23.16 9.78
CA ILE A 120 -7.27 -23.70 8.52
C ILE A 120 -8.66 -24.31 8.74
N GLU A 121 -8.87 -25.01 9.85
CA GLU A 121 -10.19 -25.53 10.24
C GLU A 121 -11.20 -24.38 10.31
N TRP A 122 -10.86 -23.31 11.03
CA TRP A 122 -11.71 -22.12 11.17
C TRP A 122 -11.89 -21.33 9.86
N TYR A 123 -10.88 -21.31 8.99
CA TYR A 123 -10.97 -20.67 7.67
C TYR A 123 -11.88 -21.42 6.71
N THR A 124 -11.90 -22.75 6.78
CA THR A 124 -12.74 -23.60 5.92
C THR A 124 -14.15 -23.80 6.47
N LYS A 125 -14.36 -23.57 7.77
CA LYS A 125 -15.67 -23.63 8.41
C LYS A 125 -16.60 -22.55 7.89
N ASP A 126 -17.88 -22.88 7.69
CA ASP A 126 -18.92 -21.91 7.33
C ASP A 126 -19.21 -20.95 8.51
N CYS A 127 -18.38 -19.91 8.61
CA CYS A 127 -18.44 -18.93 9.68
C CYS A 127 -18.10 -17.51 9.19
N PHE A 128 -18.10 -16.55 10.11
CA PHE A 128 -17.80 -15.15 9.80
C PHE A 128 -16.36 -14.92 9.31
N LEU A 129 -15.38 -15.72 9.76
CA LEU A 129 -13.95 -15.50 9.50
C LEU A 129 -13.60 -15.52 8.01
N TYR A 130 -14.01 -16.58 7.29
CA TYR A 130 -13.75 -16.68 5.85
C TYR A 130 -14.28 -15.46 5.10
N ARG A 131 -15.52 -15.07 5.39
CA ARG A 131 -16.20 -13.96 4.72
C ARG A 131 -15.54 -12.63 5.03
N MET A 132 -15.26 -12.36 6.31
CA MET A 132 -14.64 -11.12 6.75
C MET A 132 -13.22 -10.98 6.22
N LEU A 133 -12.42 -12.05 6.30
CA LEU A 133 -11.04 -12.05 5.82
C LEU A 133 -10.97 -11.83 4.32
N ASN A 134 -11.68 -12.64 3.53
CA ASN A 134 -11.64 -12.50 2.07
C ASN A 134 -12.27 -11.19 1.59
N LYS A 135 -13.29 -10.67 2.28
CA LYS A 135 -13.83 -9.33 2.01
C LYS A 135 -12.76 -8.27 2.27
N ALA A 136 -12.14 -8.27 3.45
CA ALA A 136 -11.14 -7.28 3.84
C ALA A 136 -9.94 -7.26 2.89
N LEU A 137 -9.44 -8.45 2.53
CA LEU A 137 -8.36 -8.63 1.57
C LEU A 137 -8.72 -8.13 0.17
N ARG A 138 -9.93 -8.44 -0.32
CA ARG A 138 -10.42 -7.99 -1.63
C ARG A 138 -10.66 -6.48 -1.70
N THR A 139 -11.25 -5.89 -0.65
CA THR A 139 -11.54 -4.45 -0.58
C THR A 139 -10.36 -3.63 -0.07
N GLN A 140 -9.24 -4.29 0.24
CA GLN A 140 -8.07 -3.66 0.86
C GLN A 140 -8.46 -2.82 2.09
N ASP A 141 -9.33 -3.39 2.92
CA ASP A 141 -9.70 -2.80 4.20
C ASP A 141 -8.59 -3.07 5.21
N ILE A 142 -7.59 -2.17 5.22
CA ILE A 142 -6.40 -2.32 6.05
C ILE A 142 -6.74 -2.42 7.54
N GLY A 143 -7.76 -1.70 8.02
CA GLY A 143 -8.17 -1.75 9.42
C GLY A 143 -8.66 -3.15 9.81
N MET A 144 -9.48 -3.75 8.95
CA MET A 144 -9.95 -5.12 9.15
C MET A 144 -8.83 -6.17 8.92
N ILE A 145 -8.00 -5.99 7.90
CA ILE A 145 -6.83 -6.85 7.63
C ILE A 145 -5.90 -6.88 8.85
N PHE A 146 -5.67 -5.73 9.48
CA PHE A 146 -4.81 -5.65 10.66
C PHE A 146 -5.44 -6.36 11.87
N LYS A 147 -6.74 -6.15 12.12
CA LYS A 147 -7.49 -6.88 13.17
C LYS A 147 -7.49 -8.38 12.95
N LEU A 148 -7.54 -8.82 11.69
CA LEU A 148 -7.42 -10.21 11.28
C LEU A 148 -5.96 -10.68 11.12
N GLY A 149 -4.97 -9.82 11.37
CA GLY A 149 -3.57 -10.11 11.07
C GLY A 149 -3.04 -11.31 11.86
N PHE A 150 -3.48 -11.48 13.12
CA PHE A 150 -3.13 -12.66 13.92
C PHE A 150 -3.60 -13.95 13.23
N PHE A 151 -4.82 -13.94 12.69
CA PHE A 151 -5.41 -15.08 12.00
C PHE A 151 -4.74 -15.33 10.65
N ILE A 152 -4.38 -14.28 9.90
CA ILE A 152 -3.59 -14.38 8.66
C ILE A 152 -2.23 -15.03 8.94
N LYS A 153 -1.55 -14.61 10.01
CA LYS A 153 -0.26 -15.15 10.44
C LYS A 153 -0.37 -16.61 10.85
N ASP A 154 -1.39 -16.97 11.63
CA ASP A 154 -1.62 -18.34 12.08
C ASP A 154 -1.92 -19.26 10.89
N LEU A 155 -2.79 -18.83 9.95
CA LEU A 155 -3.05 -19.54 8.70
C LEU A 155 -1.79 -19.78 7.89
N HIS A 156 -0.97 -18.76 7.70
CA HIS A 156 0.29 -18.85 6.98
C HIS A 156 1.24 -19.86 7.66
N LYS A 157 1.35 -19.85 8.98
CA LYS A 157 2.19 -20.78 9.75
C LYS A 157 1.67 -22.22 9.71
N GLU A 158 0.36 -22.42 9.83
CA GLU A 158 -0.24 -23.75 9.78
C GLU A 158 -0.03 -24.39 8.39
N LEU A 159 -0.20 -23.60 7.30
CA LEU A 159 0.13 -24.05 5.95
C LEU A 159 1.60 -24.45 5.81
N HIS A 160 2.51 -23.66 6.36
CA HIS A 160 3.95 -23.96 6.35
C HIS A 160 4.26 -25.27 7.10
N ASN A 161 3.64 -25.46 8.27
CA ASN A 161 3.78 -26.68 9.06
C ASN A 161 3.26 -27.90 8.28
N LEU A 162 2.09 -27.80 7.64
CA LEU A 162 1.55 -28.90 6.83
C LEU A 162 2.45 -29.23 5.64
N GLN A 163 2.99 -28.22 4.96
CA GLN A 163 3.88 -28.40 3.82
C GLN A 163 5.17 -29.15 4.22
N THR A 164 5.72 -28.86 5.41
CA THR A 164 6.96 -29.47 5.91
C THR A 164 6.77 -30.82 6.59
N THR A 165 5.59 -31.09 7.16
CA THR A 165 5.31 -32.31 7.93
C THR A 165 4.45 -33.34 7.21
N SER A 166 3.87 -33.01 6.05
CA SER A 166 3.00 -33.92 5.30
C SER A 166 3.72 -35.23 4.96
N THR A 167 3.12 -36.35 5.39
CA THR A 167 3.57 -37.71 5.07
C THR A 167 3.26 -38.12 3.63
N THR A 168 2.48 -37.31 2.90
CA THR A 168 2.18 -37.50 1.48
C THR A 168 2.78 -36.33 0.71
N PRO A 169 4.06 -36.43 0.28
CA PRO A 169 4.68 -35.34 -0.46
C PRO A 169 3.93 -35.13 -1.77
N LEU A 170 3.54 -33.87 -2.03
CA LEU A 170 3.11 -33.46 -3.36
C LEU A 170 4.26 -33.75 -4.33
N GLY A 171 3.95 -34.28 -5.52
CA GLY A 171 4.98 -34.57 -6.52
C GLY A 171 5.77 -33.30 -6.87
N ARG A 172 7.01 -33.47 -7.36
CA ARG A 172 7.96 -32.35 -7.68
C ARG A 172 7.30 -31.21 -8.46
N THR A 173 6.39 -31.55 -9.37
CA THR A 173 5.56 -30.58 -10.07
C THR A 173 4.11 -31.03 -9.99
N ILE A 174 3.22 -30.11 -9.63
CA ILE A 174 1.78 -30.34 -9.61
C ILE A 174 1.08 -29.30 -10.48
N THR A 175 -0.09 -29.67 -11.02
CA THR A 175 -0.99 -28.73 -11.69
C THR A 175 -2.25 -28.58 -10.87
N VAL A 176 -2.62 -27.34 -10.57
CA VAL A 176 -3.82 -27.00 -9.82
C VAL A 176 -4.67 -25.99 -10.58
N TYR A 177 -5.97 -26.00 -10.32
CA TYR A 177 -6.95 -25.26 -11.09
C TYR A 177 -7.82 -24.39 -10.20
N ARG A 178 -8.17 -23.20 -10.70
CA ARG A 178 -9.20 -22.32 -10.13
C ARG A 178 -10.05 -21.74 -11.25
N GLY A 179 -11.35 -22.00 -11.23
CA GLY A 179 -12.29 -21.34 -12.13
C GLY A 179 -13.01 -20.19 -11.45
N LEU A 180 -13.07 -19.03 -12.10
CA LEU A 180 -13.78 -17.86 -11.60
C LEU A 180 -14.17 -16.89 -12.72
N GLY A 181 -15.14 -16.03 -12.43
CA GLY A 181 -15.51 -14.91 -13.30
C GLY A 181 -14.75 -13.63 -12.93
N ILE A 182 -14.16 -12.97 -13.91
CA ILE A 182 -13.43 -11.70 -13.76
C ILE A 182 -14.15 -10.60 -14.57
N PRO A 183 -14.27 -9.35 -14.07
CA PRO A 183 -14.79 -8.24 -14.85
C PRO A 183 -14.05 -8.08 -16.19
N ASN A 184 -14.78 -7.78 -17.27
CA ASN A 184 -14.18 -7.68 -18.61
C ASN A 184 -12.99 -6.69 -18.66
N LYS A 185 -13.09 -5.56 -17.96
CA LYS A 185 -12.00 -4.57 -17.85
C LYS A 185 -10.73 -5.14 -17.22
N ASP A 186 -10.88 -5.95 -16.17
CA ASP A 186 -9.76 -6.57 -15.48
C ASP A 186 -9.17 -7.70 -16.31
N PHE A 187 -10.00 -8.44 -17.06
CA PHE A 187 -9.55 -9.44 -18.01
C PHE A 187 -8.75 -8.84 -19.18
N GLU A 188 -9.22 -7.74 -19.77
CA GLU A 188 -8.48 -7.01 -20.82
C GLU A 188 -7.13 -6.50 -20.30
N SER A 189 -7.08 -6.03 -19.05
CA SER A 189 -5.84 -5.64 -18.37
C SER A 189 -4.91 -6.84 -18.21
N LEU A 190 -5.43 -7.99 -17.77
CA LEU A 190 -4.68 -9.23 -17.63
C LEU A 190 -4.07 -9.70 -18.97
N GLN A 191 -4.82 -9.59 -20.07
CA GLN A 191 -4.35 -9.91 -21.42
C GLN A 191 -3.15 -9.07 -21.86
N LYS A 192 -3.10 -7.80 -21.47
CA LYS A 192 -1.97 -6.90 -21.78
C LYS A 192 -0.70 -7.20 -20.97
N LYS A 193 -0.80 -8.05 -19.94
CA LYS A 193 0.28 -8.33 -18.98
C LYS A 193 0.85 -9.75 -19.11
N VAL A 194 0.52 -10.46 -20.18
CA VAL A 194 1.16 -11.74 -20.50
C VAL A 194 2.68 -11.57 -20.51
N GLY A 195 3.36 -12.51 -19.85
CA GLY A 195 4.80 -12.49 -19.62
C GLY A 195 5.21 -11.89 -18.28
N GLY A 196 4.33 -11.17 -17.57
CA GLY A 196 4.64 -10.57 -16.26
C GLY A 196 4.10 -11.37 -15.07
N LEU A 197 4.05 -10.75 -13.88
CA LEU A 197 3.71 -11.42 -12.62
C LEU A 197 2.23 -11.25 -12.26
N LEU A 198 1.71 -12.10 -11.38
CA LEU A 198 0.33 -12.14 -10.92
C LEU A 198 0.31 -12.51 -9.45
N SER A 199 -0.21 -11.63 -8.60
CA SER A 199 -0.41 -11.84 -7.18
C SER A 199 -1.89 -11.96 -6.90
N MET A 200 -2.28 -13.04 -6.22
CA MET A 200 -3.62 -13.17 -5.67
C MET A 200 -3.69 -12.40 -4.36
N ASN A 201 -4.61 -11.45 -4.26
CA ASN A 201 -4.75 -10.62 -3.07
C ASN A 201 -5.51 -11.33 -1.94
N SER A 202 -5.68 -12.66 -2.00
CA SER A 202 -6.35 -13.49 -1.00
C SER A 202 -5.62 -14.82 -0.83
N PHE A 203 -5.99 -15.58 0.19
CA PHE A 203 -5.69 -17.02 0.20
C PHE A 203 -6.33 -17.66 -1.03
N LEU A 204 -5.59 -18.48 -1.75
CA LEU A 204 -6.02 -19.05 -3.02
C LEU A 204 -6.35 -20.53 -2.83
N SER A 205 -7.65 -20.82 -2.78
CA SER A 205 -8.19 -22.18 -2.73
C SER A 205 -8.23 -22.79 -4.14
N THR A 206 -7.55 -23.91 -4.36
CA THR A 206 -7.45 -24.57 -5.68
C THR A 206 -7.80 -26.05 -5.60
N THR A 207 -8.05 -26.66 -6.75
CA THR A 207 -8.32 -28.09 -6.86
C THR A 207 -7.37 -28.76 -7.85
N ALA A 208 -7.00 -30.01 -7.60
CA ALA A 208 -6.27 -30.84 -8.56
C ALA A 208 -7.18 -31.36 -9.71
N GLN A 209 -8.50 -31.15 -9.62
CA GLN A 209 -9.48 -31.65 -10.59
C GLN A 209 -9.96 -30.52 -11.52
N GLU A 210 -9.47 -30.52 -12.76
CA GLU A 210 -9.83 -29.51 -13.78
C GLU A 210 -11.35 -29.37 -13.96
N ALA A 211 -12.07 -30.48 -14.04
CA ALA A 211 -13.52 -30.49 -14.25
C ALA A 211 -14.30 -29.74 -13.15
N VAL A 212 -13.81 -29.79 -11.90
CA VAL A 212 -14.40 -29.05 -10.78
C VAL A 212 -14.20 -27.56 -10.98
N ALA A 213 -12.98 -27.14 -11.30
CA ALA A 213 -12.66 -25.73 -11.55
C ALA A 213 -13.42 -25.16 -12.76
N VAL A 214 -13.50 -25.91 -13.86
CA VAL A 214 -14.29 -25.55 -15.04
C VAL A 214 -15.75 -25.27 -14.68
N ARG A 215 -16.37 -26.11 -13.82
CA ARG A 215 -17.76 -25.89 -13.37
C ARG A 215 -17.91 -24.56 -12.63
N TYR A 216 -16.93 -24.17 -11.81
CA TYR A 216 -16.92 -22.86 -11.16
C TYR A 216 -16.75 -21.71 -12.16
N ALA A 217 -15.87 -21.83 -13.15
CA ALA A 217 -15.71 -20.80 -14.19
C ALA A 217 -17.02 -20.58 -14.98
N ARG A 218 -17.75 -21.66 -15.28
CA ARG A 218 -19.02 -21.61 -16.02
C ARG A 218 -20.17 -20.94 -15.28
N SER A 219 -20.11 -20.90 -13.94
CA SER A 219 -21.14 -20.22 -13.12
C SER A 219 -21.30 -18.73 -13.43
N SER A 220 -20.36 -18.16 -14.20
CA SER A 220 -20.34 -16.74 -14.57
C SER A 220 -20.74 -16.47 -16.03
N LEU A 221 -21.08 -17.49 -16.83
CA LEU A 221 -21.37 -17.34 -18.27
C LEU A 221 -22.62 -16.49 -18.56
N ASP A 222 -23.57 -16.44 -17.63
CA ASP A 222 -24.83 -15.71 -17.81
C ASP A 222 -24.68 -14.18 -17.64
N ARG A 223 -23.47 -13.69 -17.30
CA ARG A 223 -23.19 -12.29 -17.01
C ARG A 223 -22.39 -11.63 -18.12
N SER A 224 -22.97 -10.63 -18.78
CA SER A 224 -22.32 -9.93 -19.90
C SER A 224 -21.12 -9.07 -19.48
N ASP A 225 -21.05 -8.66 -18.22
CA ASP A 225 -19.99 -7.84 -17.63
C ASP A 225 -18.78 -8.65 -17.13
N ILE A 226 -18.87 -9.98 -17.17
CA ILE A 226 -17.87 -10.90 -16.63
C ILE A 226 -17.36 -11.86 -17.70
N THR A 227 -16.06 -12.09 -17.69
CA THR A 227 -15.38 -13.12 -18.47
C THR A 227 -15.12 -14.34 -17.58
N SER A 228 -15.57 -15.51 -18.03
CA SER A 228 -15.26 -16.79 -17.38
C SER A 228 -13.82 -17.22 -17.65
N VAL A 229 -13.05 -17.39 -16.58
CA VAL A 229 -11.62 -17.72 -16.61
C VAL A 229 -11.33 -18.99 -15.82
N LEU A 230 -10.51 -19.86 -16.41
CA LEU A 230 -9.87 -21.00 -15.76
C LEU A 230 -8.39 -20.67 -15.59
N PHE A 231 -7.95 -20.51 -14.35
CA PHE A 231 -6.52 -20.46 -14.03
C PHE A 231 -6.00 -21.89 -13.92
N GLU A 232 -5.06 -22.22 -14.79
CA GLU A 232 -4.27 -23.45 -14.76
C GLU A 232 -2.88 -23.09 -14.25
N MET A 233 -2.51 -23.60 -13.07
CA MET A 233 -1.30 -23.22 -12.37
C MET A 233 -0.36 -24.40 -12.26
N MET A 234 0.81 -24.29 -12.88
CA MET A 234 1.92 -25.22 -12.70
C MET A 234 2.76 -24.78 -11.50
N VAL A 235 2.95 -25.70 -10.57
CA VAL A 235 3.57 -25.43 -9.27
C VAL A 235 4.74 -26.37 -9.08
N ASP A 236 5.95 -25.80 -9.08
CA ASP A 236 7.16 -26.48 -8.63
C ASP A 236 7.23 -26.38 -7.10
N THR A 237 7.12 -27.53 -6.43
CA THR A 237 7.02 -27.58 -4.97
C THR A 237 8.31 -27.16 -4.27
N GLU A 238 9.46 -27.22 -4.97
CA GLU A 238 10.77 -26.84 -4.41
C GLU A 238 11.05 -25.34 -4.54
N LYS A 239 10.33 -24.63 -5.40
CA LYS A 239 10.58 -23.20 -5.71
C LYS A 239 9.69 -22.23 -4.95
N CYS A 240 8.73 -22.72 -4.18
CA CYS A 240 7.70 -21.88 -3.58
C CYS A 240 8.19 -21.12 -2.34
N ARG A 241 8.10 -19.79 -2.40
CA ARG A 241 8.39 -18.91 -1.24
C ARG A 241 7.25 -18.89 -0.22
N GLN A 242 6.01 -18.79 -0.70
CA GLN A 242 4.83 -18.72 0.15
C GLN A 242 4.34 -20.13 0.48
N PRO A 243 3.90 -20.42 1.71
CA PRO A 243 3.48 -21.75 2.06
C PRO A 243 2.19 -22.11 1.34
N PHE A 244 2.11 -23.37 0.92
CA PHE A 244 0.89 -23.95 0.39
C PHE A 244 0.85 -25.43 0.77
N ALA A 245 -0.36 -25.95 0.95
CA ALA A 245 -0.52 -27.34 1.36
C ALA A 245 -1.82 -27.92 0.84
N ASN A 246 -1.85 -29.24 0.73
CA ASN A 246 -3.11 -29.97 0.66
C ASN A 246 -3.75 -29.94 2.05
N ILE A 247 -4.94 -29.35 2.15
CA ILE A 247 -5.61 -29.12 3.44
C ILE A 247 -6.67 -30.17 3.76
N LYS A 248 -6.79 -31.24 2.96
CA LYS A 248 -7.81 -32.28 3.12
C LYS A 248 -7.88 -32.87 4.54
N THR A 249 -6.75 -32.98 5.23
CA THR A 249 -6.67 -33.59 6.57
C THR A 249 -7.08 -32.65 7.72
N VAL A 250 -7.08 -31.34 7.48
CA VAL A 250 -7.37 -30.30 8.49
C VAL A 250 -8.59 -29.45 8.17
N SER A 251 -9.05 -29.48 6.92
CA SER A 251 -10.24 -28.77 6.46
C SER A 251 -11.51 -29.34 7.09
N THR A 252 -12.48 -28.47 7.33
CA THR A 252 -13.86 -28.87 7.70
C THR A 252 -14.48 -29.78 6.63
N PHE A 253 -14.03 -29.69 5.38
CA PHE A 253 -14.49 -30.48 4.24
C PHE A 253 -13.45 -31.53 3.82
N SER A 254 -13.30 -32.59 4.61
CA SER A 254 -12.29 -33.66 4.40
C SER A 254 -12.47 -34.50 3.13
N THR A 255 -13.60 -34.35 2.43
CA THR A 255 -13.88 -35.00 1.14
C THR A 255 -13.25 -34.26 -0.03
N GLU A 256 -12.91 -32.98 0.13
CA GLU A 256 -12.39 -32.14 -0.95
C GLU A 256 -10.86 -32.24 -1.03
N ASN A 257 -10.35 -32.45 -2.24
CA ASN A 257 -8.90 -32.42 -2.49
C ASN A 257 -8.49 -30.97 -2.80
N GLU A 258 -8.47 -30.16 -1.75
CA GLU A 258 -8.18 -28.73 -1.81
C GLU A 258 -6.70 -28.45 -1.53
N ILE A 259 -6.09 -27.65 -2.39
CA ILE A 259 -4.75 -27.11 -2.19
C ILE A 259 -4.90 -25.60 -1.96
N LEU A 260 -4.51 -25.16 -0.76
CA LEU A 260 -4.62 -23.78 -0.33
C LEU A 260 -3.25 -23.11 -0.36
N PHE A 261 -3.14 -21.98 -1.07
CA PHE A 261 -1.95 -21.14 -1.08
C PHE A 261 -2.12 -19.97 -0.12
N SER A 262 -1.02 -19.59 0.52
CA SER A 262 -0.97 -18.39 1.35
C SER A 262 -1.20 -17.12 0.53
N VAL A 263 -1.65 -16.07 1.22
CA VAL A 263 -1.86 -14.75 0.64
C VAL A 263 -0.54 -14.20 0.06
N GLY A 264 -0.61 -13.46 -1.05
CA GLY A 264 0.57 -12.89 -1.70
C GLY A 264 1.39 -13.88 -2.51
N THR A 265 0.91 -15.10 -2.75
CA THR A 265 1.54 -16.03 -3.70
C THR A 265 1.58 -15.41 -5.10
N VAL A 266 2.76 -15.47 -5.74
CA VAL A 266 3.03 -14.85 -7.04
C VAL A 266 3.20 -15.90 -8.13
N PHE A 267 2.58 -15.67 -9.27
CA PHE A 267 2.65 -16.50 -10.47
C PHE A 267 3.09 -15.68 -11.68
N ARG A 268 3.79 -16.27 -12.63
CA ARG A 268 4.07 -15.68 -13.94
C ARG A 268 2.96 -16.02 -14.92
N ILE A 269 2.49 -15.02 -15.67
CA ILE A 269 1.45 -15.21 -16.69
C ILE A 269 2.11 -15.70 -17.97
N ILE A 270 1.98 -16.99 -18.27
CA ILE A 270 2.65 -17.60 -19.43
C ILE A 270 1.85 -17.38 -20.71
N SER A 271 0.55 -17.68 -20.68
CA SER A 271 -0.31 -17.47 -21.84
C SER A 271 -1.79 -17.39 -21.46
N ILE A 272 -2.58 -16.74 -22.32
CA ILE A 272 -4.03 -16.68 -22.18
C ILE A 272 -4.64 -17.13 -23.50
N LYS A 273 -5.47 -18.18 -23.46
CA LYS A 273 -6.05 -18.81 -24.66
C LYS A 273 -7.52 -19.16 -24.43
N LYS A 274 -8.36 -18.91 -25.43
CA LYS A 274 -9.77 -19.33 -25.37
C LYS A 274 -9.87 -20.84 -25.53
N LEU A 275 -10.54 -21.53 -24.59
CA LEU A 275 -10.83 -22.96 -24.72
C LEU A 275 -11.94 -23.15 -25.76
N ARG A 276 -11.58 -23.74 -26.91
CA ARG A 276 -12.46 -23.85 -28.09
C ARG A 276 -13.79 -24.57 -27.84
N LYS A 277 -13.92 -25.34 -26.74
CA LYS A 277 -15.09 -26.15 -26.43
C LYS A 277 -16.04 -25.53 -25.39
N GLU A 278 -15.65 -24.48 -24.67
CA GLU A 278 -16.32 -24.16 -23.39
C GLU A 278 -16.64 -22.69 -23.10
N ASP A 279 -16.43 -21.74 -24.03
CA ASP A 279 -16.57 -20.29 -23.78
C ASP A 279 -15.85 -19.78 -22.50
N VAL A 280 -14.86 -20.53 -22.05
CA VAL A 280 -13.97 -20.22 -20.92
C VAL A 280 -12.59 -19.88 -21.46
N TRP A 281 -11.95 -18.87 -20.87
CA TRP A 281 -10.55 -18.53 -21.16
C TRP A 281 -9.63 -19.27 -20.21
N ASN A 282 -8.66 -20.03 -20.74
CA ASN A 282 -7.59 -20.61 -19.95
C ASN A 282 -6.47 -19.57 -19.79
N VAL A 283 -6.10 -19.30 -18.55
CA VAL A 283 -4.94 -18.51 -18.15
C VAL A 283 -3.92 -19.47 -17.57
N HIS A 284 -2.85 -19.72 -18.33
CA HIS A 284 -1.77 -20.58 -17.93
C HIS A 284 -0.74 -19.81 -17.10
N LEU A 285 -0.52 -20.29 -15.89
CA LEU A 285 0.32 -19.66 -14.87
C LEU A 285 1.42 -20.62 -14.41
N GLU A 286 2.59 -20.08 -14.14
CA GLU A 286 3.68 -20.81 -13.47
C GLU A 286 3.99 -20.14 -12.14
N LEU A 287 4.13 -20.94 -11.08
CA LEU A 287 4.54 -20.41 -9.78
C LEU A 287 5.94 -19.79 -9.87
N SER A 288 6.06 -18.54 -9.40
CA SER A 288 7.34 -17.82 -9.43
C SER A 288 8.10 -18.03 -8.12
N GLY A 289 9.40 -18.34 -8.23
CA GLY A 289 10.32 -18.55 -7.10
C GLY A 289 11.41 -17.48 -6.99
N ASP A 290 12.36 -17.67 -6.07
CA ASP A 290 13.46 -16.72 -5.78
C ASP A 290 14.47 -16.56 -6.95
N GLU A 291 14.47 -17.50 -7.91
CA GLU A 291 15.27 -17.42 -9.15
C GLU A 291 14.75 -16.35 -10.12
N ASP A 292 13.50 -15.92 -9.95
CA ASP A 292 12.88 -14.93 -10.82
C ASP A 292 13.48 -13.54 -10.58
N ILE A 293 14.11 -12.98 -11.63
CA ILE A 293 14.84 -11.71 -11.56
C ILE A 293 13.92 -10.57 -11.08
N GLU A 294 12.66 -10.54 -11.53
CA GLU A 294 11.71 -9.48 -11.18
C GLU A 294 11.32 -9.58 -9.70
N ILE A 295 11.16 -10.80 -9.17
CA ILE A 295 10.91 -11.04 -7.74
C ILE A 295 12.12 -10.67 -6.90
N SER A 296 13.34 -10.99 -7.34
CA SER A 296 14.57 -10.63 -6.64
C SER A 296 14.77 -9.11 -6.57
N LEU A 297 14.49 -8.40 -7.67
CA LEU A 297 14.51 -6.94 -7.71
C LEU A 297 13.44 -6.33 -6.78
N LEU A 298 12.22 -6.89 -6.79
CA LEU A 298 11.12 -6.55 -5.86
C LEU A 298 11.56 -6.72 -4.41
N LYS A 299 12.19 -7.86 -4.07
CA LYS A 299 12.68 -8.18 -2.73
C LYS A 299 13.75 -7.19 -2.27
N ASN A 300 14.70 -6.86 -3.14
CA ASN A 300 15.75 -5.89 -2.84
C ASN A 300 15.18 -4.48 -2.65
N HIS A 301 14.19 -4.10 -3.45
CA HIS A 301 13.50 -2.82 -3.29
C HIS A 301 12.72 -2.78 -1.97
N ILE A 302 11.93 -3.82 -1.66
CA ILE A 302 11.24 -3.98 -0.39
C ILE A 302 12.22 -3.89 0.79
N LYS A 303 13.36 -4.58 0.74
CA LYS A 303 14.38 -4.51 1.80
C LYS A 303 14.98 -3.11 1.96
N ARG A 304 15.22 -2.39 0.86
CA ARG A 304 15.70 -0.99 0.91
C ARG A 304 14.65 -0.07 1.52
N GLU A 305 13.37 -0.33 1.24
CA GLU A 305 12.25 0.46 1.75
C GLU A 305 11.90 0.15 3.21
N LEU A 306 12.03 -1.11 3.63
CA LEU A 306 11.76 -1.53 5.02
C LEU A 306 12.93 -1.29 5.97
N GLY A 307 14.17 -1.24 5.46
CA GLY A 307 15.36 -1.41 6.30
C GLY A 307 15.52 -2.87 6.79
N GLU A 308 16.65 -3.19 7.43
CA GLU A 308 16.92 -4.56 7.93
C GLU A 308 16.14 -4.92 9.21
N SER A 309 15.39 -3.99 9.79
CA SER A 309 14.70 -4.16 11.06
C SER A 309 13.18 -4.21 10.89
N ASN A 310 12.57 -5.25 11.48
CA ASN A 310 11.12 -5.49 11.63
C ASN A 310 10.39 -4.36 12.42
N ASN A 311 10.40 -3.14 11.91
CA ASN A 311 9.89 -2.00 12.66
C ASN A 311 8.40 -1.83 12.40
N LEU A 312 7.62 -1.88 13.47
CA LEU A 312 6.18 -1.59 13.51
C LEU A 312 5.86 -0.29 12.74
N ASN A 313 6.73 0.71 12.83
CA ASN A 313 6.62 1.98 12.12
C ASN A 313 6.50 1.88 10.58
N THR A 314 6.95 0.79 9.98
CA THR A 314 7.06 0.67 8.53
C THR A 314 5.72 0.55 7.84
N LEU A 315 4.75 -0.15 8.44
CA LEU A 315 3.40 -0.24 7.88
C LEU A 315 2.74 1.14 7.80
N GLY A 316 2.87 1.92 8.87
CA GLY A 316 2.35 3.28 8.91
C GLY A 316 3.00 4.18 7.86
N MET A 317 4.31 4.09 7.66
CA MET A 317 5.00 4.83 6.59
C MET A 317 4.50 4.45 5.19
N LEU A 318 4.21 3.17 4.95
CA LEU A 318 3.65 2.73 3.68
C LEU A 318 2.24 3.29 3.45
N LEU A 319 1.42 3.35 4.50
CA LEU A 319 0.10 3.97 4.43
C LEU A 319 0.21 5.46 4.06
N ILE A 320 1.16 6.20 4.64
CA ILE A 320 1.44 7.59 4.26
C ILE A 320 1.82 7.67 2.77
N ARG A 321 2.75 6.82 2.31
CA ARG A 321 3.21 6.82 0.90
C ARG A 321 2.11 6.48 -0.09
N MET A 322 1.14 5.66 0.31
CA MET A 322 -0.06 5.36 -0.49
C MET A 322 -1.08 6.51 -0.48
N GLY A 323 -0.86 7.58 0.29
CA GLY A 323 -1.80 8.69 0.45
C GLY A 323 -2.96 8.36 1.39
N GLU A 324 -2.92 7.22 2.09
CA GLU A 324 -3.97 6.74 2.99
C GLU A 324 -3.78 7.34 4.39
N ASN A 325 -3.72 8.69 4.48
CA ASN A 325 -3.37 9.42 5.70
C ASN A 325 -4.30 9.09 6.88
N SER A 326 -5.62 8.96 6.67
CA SER A 326 -6.56 8.60 7.74
C SER A 326 -6.33 7.19 8.31
N ARG A 327 -5.88 6.25 7.47
CA ARG A 327 -5.54 4.88 7.91
C ARG A 327 -4.19 4.85 8.61
N ALA A 328 -3.22 5.61 8.11
CA ALA A 328 -1.93 5.80 8.78
C ALA A 328 -2.11 6.40 10.18
N GLU A 329 -3.01 7.38 10.34
CA GLU A 329 -3.36 7.99 11.62
C GLU A 329 -3.86 6.94 12.63
N GLN A 330 -4.89 6.18 12.25
CA GLN A 330 -5.44 5.11 13.09
C GLN A 330 -4.39 4.08 13.47
N TYR A 331 -3.53 3.71 12.52
CA TYR A 331 -2.44 2.78 12.75
C TYR A 331 -1.45 3.29 13.80
N PHE A 332 -0.99 4.54 13.68
CA PHE A 332 -0.02 5.10 14.63
C PHE A 332 -0.62 5.33 16.02
N HIS A 333 -1.91 5.68 16.15
CA HIS A 333 -2.57 5.72 17.45
C HIS A 333 -2.60 4.36 18.12
N MET A 334 -3.03 3.33 17.40
CA MET A 334 -3.03 1.95 17.90
C MET A 334 -1.60 1.47 18.26
N LEU A 335 -0.59 1.90 17.51
CA LEU A 335 0.81 1.61 17.82
C LEU A 335 1.26 2.32 19.12
N LEU A 336 0.86 3.58 19.32
CA LEU A 336 1.19 4.35 20.52
C LEU A 336 0.45 3.88 21.78
N ASP A 337 -0.72 3.26 21.63
CA ASP A 337 -1.42 2.56 22.73
C ASP A 337 -0.68 1.27 23.16
N ASP A 338 0.41 0.92 22.48
CA ASP A 338 1.25 -0.21 22.83
C ASP A 338 2.23 0.06 23.97
N THR A 339 1.89 -0.43 25.17
CA THR A 339 2.74 -0.36 26.36
C THR A 339 4.04 -1.18 26.25
N SER A 340 4.18 -2.06 25.26
CA SER A 340 5.41 -2.81 24.99
C SER A 340 6.33 -2.13 23.98
N LEU A 341 5.92 -1.00 23.41
CA LEU A 341 6.70 -0.24 22.45
C LEU A 341 7.92 0.38 23.13
N ASP A 342 9.10 0.19 22.54
CA ASP A 342 10.30 0.82 23.08
C ASP A 342 10.28 2.34 22.86
N GLN A 343 11.12 3.08 23.59
CA GLN A 343 11.15 4.54 23.52
C GLN A 343 11.55 5.07 22.13
N SER A 344 12.36 4.32 21.38
CA SER A 344 12.79 4.68 20.02
C SER A 344 11.61 4.61 19.06
N ASP A 345 10.90 3.48 19.06
CA ASP A 345 9.72 3.25 18.25
C ASP A 345 8.58 4.18 18.64
N HIS A 346 8.45 4.52 19.92
CA HIS A 346 7.48 5.50 20.41
C HIS A 346 7.77 6.91 19.87
N ALA A 347 9.05 7.31 19.85
CA ALA A 347 9.45 8.58 19.25
C ALA A 347 9.26 8.59 17.73
N LEU A 348 9.55 7.48 17.04
CA LEU A 348 9.32 7.32 15.61
C LEU A 348 7.84 7.37 15.25
N ALA A 349 6.98 6.71 16.02
CA ALA A 349 5.53 6.70 15.82
C ALA A 349 4.95 8.11 15.94
N HIS A 350 5.36 8.90 16.95
CA HIS A 350 4.99 10.30 17.05
C HIS A 350 5.49 11.15 15.89
N ASN A 351 6.73 10.95 15.41
CA ASN A 351 7.23 11.67 14.24
C ASN A 351 6.42 11.35 12.98
N ASN A 352 6.07 10.09 12.78
CA ASN A 352 5.28 9.68 11.61
C ASN A 352 3.83 10.19 11.72
N LEU A 353 3.22 10.17 12.91
CA LEU A 353 1.91 10.76 13.15
C LEU A 353 1.91 12.27 12.91
N GLY A 354 2.99 12.99 13.26
CA GLY A 354 3.13 14.40 12.91
C GLY A 354 3.13 14.63 11.39
N THR A 355 3.74 13.71 10.63
CA THR A 355 3.74 13.75 9.15
C THR A 355 2.34 13.51 8.59
N VAL A 356 1.59 12.59 9.19
CA VAL A 356 0.18 12.35 8.82
C VAL A 356 -0.66 13.62 9.02
N TYR A 357 -0.57 14.26 10.18
CA TYR A 357 -1.32 15.49 10.45
C TYR A 357 -0.89 16.65 9.54
N GLY A 358 0.41 16.77 9.25
CA GLY A 358 0.92 17.74 8.28
C GLY A 358 0.34 17.54 6.88
N ASN A 359 0.26 16.29 6.41
CA ASN A 359 -0.37 15.96 5.13
C ASN A 359 -1.88 16.25 5.10
N GLN A 360 -2.55 16.18 6.27
CA GLN A 360 -3.96 16.53 6.43
C GLN A 360 -4.19 18.06 6.58
N GLY A 361 -3.12 18.85 6.74
CA GLY A 361 -3.19 20.29 6.98
C GLY A 361 -3.39 20.70 8.45
N ASP A 362 -3.39 19.75 9.39
CA ASP A 362 -3.50 20.03 10.83
C ASP A 362 -2.11 20.27 11.44
N TYR A 363 -1.58 21.46 11.16
CA TYR A 363 -0.21 21.84 11.53
C TYR A 363 0.02 21.91 13.04
N ASP A 364 -0.98 22.27 13.83
CA ASP A 364 -0.86 22.35 15.29
C ASP A 364 -0.71 20.96 15.92
N LYS A 365 -1.48 19.97 15.46
CA LYS A 365 -1.28 18.58 15.89
C LYS A 365 0.05 18.03 15.37
N ALA A 366 0.43 18.38 14.15
CA ALA A 366 1.73 17.96 13.59
C ALA A 366 2.89 18.41 14.50
N LEU A 367 2.93 19.69 14.88
CA LEU A 367 3.94 20.24 15.78
C LEU A 367 3.93 19.56 17.15
N LYS A 368 2.76 19.35 17.77
CA LYS A 368 2.66 18.64 19.06
C LYS A 368 3.25 17.23 18.99
N CYS A 369 3.00 16.51 17.91
CA CYS A 369 3.57 15.18 17.69
C CYS A 369 5.09 15.23 17.50
N TYR A 370 5.60 16.20 16.74
CA TYR A 370 7.04 16.39 16.58
C TYR A 370 7.74 16.80 17.87
N ASP A 371 7.13 17.70 18.66
CA ASP A 371 7.64 18.09 19.97
C ASP A 371 7.70 16.89 20.91
N LYS A 372 6.66 16.04 20.92
CA LYS A 372 6.67 14.81 21.74
C LYS A 372 7.73 13.82 21.30
N SER A 373 7.94 13.68 19.98
CA SER A 373 9.02 12.88 19.43
C SER A 373 10.40 13.39 19.88
N LEU A 374 10.63 14.71 19.80
CA LEU A 374 11.87 15.34 20.25
C LEU A 374 12.06 15.19 21.77
N GLU A 375 11.02 15.40 22.56
CA GLU A 375 11.05 15.25 24.01
C GLU A 375 11.55 13.86 24.40
N ILE A 376 10.95 12.81 23.83
CA ILE A 376 11.38 11.42 24.08
C ILE A 376 12.83 11.22 23.64
N LYS A 377 13.19 11.72 22.44
CA LYS A 377 14.54 11.58 21.88
C LYS A 377 15.63 12.26 22.69
N LEU A 378 15.31 13.39 23.32
CA LEU A 378 16.24 14.19 24.12
C LEU A 378 16.32 13.70 25.57
N ILE A 379 15.24 13.18 26.15
CA ILE A 379 15.22 12.64 27.53
C ILE A 379 15.98 11.32 27.63
N SER A 380 15.90 10.46 26.62
CA SER A 380 16.63 9.18 26.59
C SER A 380 18.17 9.35 26.43
N LEU A 381 18.65 10.58 26.30
CA LEU A 381 20.06 10.95 26.15
C LEU A 381 20.50 11.98 27.22
N PRO A 382 20.71 11.60 28.49
CA PRO A 382 21.46 12.48 29.39
C PRO A 382 22.90 12.61 28.85
N PRO A 383 23.41 13.83 28.59
CA PRO A 383 24.73 14.08 28.00
C PRO A 383 25.94 13.57 28.81
N ASN A 384 25.73 12.94 29.97
CA ASN A 384 26.75 12.67 30.98
C ASN A 384 26.77 11.21 31.51
N HIS A 385 26.23 10.21 30.82
CA HIS A 385 26.33 8.83 31.30
C HIS A 385 27.67 8.19 30.88
N PRO A 386 28.59 7.86 31.82
CA PRO A 386 29.93 7.35 31.50
C PRO A 386 29.94 6.01 30.75
N ASP A 387 28.88 5.21 30.89
CA ASP A 387 28.80 3.88 30.25
C ASP A 387 28.11 3.88 28.87
N ILE A 388 27.53 4.98 28.38
CA ILE A 388 26.85 4.99 27.06
C ILE A 388 27.86 4.99 25.91
N ALA A 389 29.05 5.56 26.12
CA ALA A 389 30.14 5.58 25.13
C ALA A 389 30.75 4.19 24.84
N ARG A 390 30.44 3.16 25.65
CA ARG A 390 31.06 1.84 25.54
C ARG A 390 30.16 0.77 24.93
N THR A 391 28.84 0.96 24.90
CA THR A 391 27.87 -0.09 24.52
C THR A 391 26.98 0.24 23.32
N TYR A 392 26.90 1.48 22.86
CA TYR A 392 26.29 1.81 21.56
C TYR A 392 27.39 2.19 20.56
N ASN A 393 27.73 1.25 19.67
CA ASN A 393 28.63 1.48 18.54
C ASN A 393 28.29 2.80 17.83
N ASN A 394 29.31 3.48 17.25
CA ASN A 394 29.21 4.73 16.49
C ASN A 394 27.98 4.85 15.53
N ILE A 395 27.43 3.72 15.09
CA ILE A 395 26.22 3.59 14.28
C ILE A 395 24.94 4.02 15.01
N GLY A 396 24.76 3.69 16.29
CA GLY A 396 23.54 4.02 17.05
C GLY A 396 23.36 5.52 17.31
N LEU A 397 24.47 6.21 17.62
CA LEU A 397 24.47 7.67 17.78
C LEU A 397 24.19 8.39 16.45
N VAL A 398 24.71 7.86 15.33
CA VAL A 398 24.46 8.39 13.99
C VAL A 398 22.98 8.26 13.61
N TYR A 399 22.36 7.09 13.80
CA TYR A 399 20.92 6.91 13.54
C TYR A 399 20.06 7.81 14.41
N TRP A 400 20.41 7.97 15.69
CA TRP A 400 19.64 8.83 16.59
C TRP A 400 19.73 10.32 16.22
N ASN A 401 20.94 10.79 15.88
CA ASN A 401 21.15 12.15 15.40
C ASN A 401 20.42 12.40 14.07
N GLN A 402 20.40 11.41 13.17
CA GLN A 402 19.58 11.48 11.95
C GLN A 402 18.09 11.65 12.28
N ASP A 403 17.57 10.93 13.27
CA ASP A 403 16.18 11.00 13.66
C ASP A 403 15.79 12.33 14.32
N ILE A 404 16.66 12.92 15.12
CA ILE A 404 16.47 14.28 15.67
C ILE A 404 16.50 15.30 14.54
N ALA A 405 17.48 15.21 13.64
CA ALA A 405 17.59 16.10 12.49
C ALA A 405 16.38 16.00 11.56
N ARG A 406 15.83 14.79 11.35
CA ARG A 406 14.60 14.57 10.59
C ARG A 406 13.41 15.25 11.23
N THR A 407 13.25 15.14 12.56
CA THR A 407 12.14 15.80 13.26
C THR A 407 12.27 17.33 13.17
N TYR A 408 13.46 17.90 13.35
CA TYR A 408 13.66 19.35 13.13
C TYR A 408 13.37 19.79 11.69
N ASN A 409 13.75 19.00 10.69
CA ASN A 409 13.42 19.29 9.30
C ASN A 409 11.90 19.30 9.07
N ASN A 410 11.16 18.37 9.68
CA ASN A 410 9.71 18.31 9.56
C ASN A 410 9.01 19.47 10.29
N ILE A 411 9.49 19.86 11.47
CA ILE A 411 9.03 21.07 12.16
C ILE A 411 9.26 22.31 11.28
N GLY A 412 10.43 22.41 10.65
CA GLY A 412 10.74 23.49 9.71
C GLY A 412 9.74 23.56 8.55
N LEU A 413 9.36 22.40 8.01
CA LEU A 413 8.37 22.31 6.94
C LEU A 413 7.00 22.80 7.38
N VAL A 414 6.56 22.42 8.59
CA VAL A 414 5.28 22.89 9.13
C VAL A 414 5.26 24.39 9.33
N TYR A 415 6.30 24.97 9.95
CA TYR A 415 6.40 26.42 10.10
C TYR A 415 6.45 27.15 8.76
N GLY A 416 7.19 26.61 7.78
CA GLY A 416 7.23 27.15 6.42
C GLY A 416 5.85 27.19 5.77
N ASN A 417 5.06 26.11 5.89
CA ASN A 417 3.69 26.05 5.38
C ASN A 417 2.73 27.01 6.11
N GLN A 418 3.00 27.32 7.39
CA GLN A 418 2.26 28.33 8.15
C GLN A 418 2.71 29.77 7.83
N GLY A 419 3.78 29.97 7.06
CA GLY A 419 4.37 31.28 6.78
C GLY A 419 5.27 31.82 7.90
N ASP A 420 5.56 31.05 8.95
CA ASP A 420 6.51 31.42 10.01
C ASP A 420 7.95 31.08 9.58
N TYR A 421 8.45 31.85 8.62
CA TYR A 421 9.72 31.60 7.96
C TYR A 421 10.93 31.67 8.90
N GLU A 422 10.89 32.50 9.95
CA GLU A 422 11.97 32.60 10.94
C GLU A 422 12.12 31.30 11.74
N LYS A 423 11.01 30.76 12.25
CA LYS A 423 11.03 29.47 12.95
C LYS A 423 11.34 28.31 12.02
N ALA A 424 10.91 28.39 10.76
CA ALA A 424 11.26 27.41 9.73
C ALA A 424 12.78 27.34 9.54
N LEU A 425 13.42 28.48 9.27
CA LEU A 425 14.88 28.58 9.10
C LEU A 425 15.63 28.08 10.33
N LYS A 426 15.25 28.52 11.53
CA LYS A 426 15.88 28.07 12.78
C LYS A 426 15.80 26.55 12.97
N SER A 427 14.68 25.94 12.58
CA SER A 427 14.49 24.49 12.65
C SER A 427 15.35 23.76 11.61
N TYR A 428 15.41 24.29 10.39
CA TYR A 428 16.28 23.73 9.35
C TYR A 428 17.78 23.89 9.66
N GLU A 429 18.20 25.00 10.26
CA GLU A 429 19.58 25.23 10.69
C GLU A 429 20.02 24.20 11.73
N LYS A 430 19.18 23.93 12.74
CA LYS A 430 19.43 22.85 13.71
C LYS A 430 19.53 21.48 13.04
N SER A 431 18.62 21.19 12.10
CA SER A 431 18.67 19.94 11.32
C SER A 431 19.99 19.84 10.53
N LEU A 432 20.40 20.93 9.88
CA LEU A 432 21.60 21.00 9.07
C LEU A 432 22.86 20.83 9.91
N GLU A 433 22.96 21.48 11.07
CA GLU A 433 24.08 21.36 12.01
C GLU A 433 24.30 19.92 12.45
N ILE A 434 23.22 19.23 12.84
CA ILE A 434 23.28 17.82 13.24
C ILE A 434 23.70 16.95 12.05
N ARG A 435 23.13 17.16 10.86
CA ARG A 435 23.44 16.39 9.65
C ARG A 435 24.89 16.58 9.20
N LEU A 436 25.41 17.80 9.22
CA LEU A 436 26.80 18.10 8.87
C LEU A 436 27.80 17.46 9.85
N THR A 437 27.41 17.30 11.11
CA THR A 437 28.25 16.66 12.13
C THR A 437 28.20 15.15 12.04
N ALA A 438 27.03 14.57 11.72
CA ALA A 438 26.80 13.13 11.78
C ALA A 438 26.96 12.39 10.44
N LEU A 439 26.92 13.09 9.29
CA LEU A 439 26.85 12.48 7.96
C LEU A 439 28.03 12.86 7.07
N PRO A 440 28.36 12.01 6.07
CA PRO A 440 29.30 12.39 5.01
C PRO A 440 28.85 13.69 4.31
N PRO A 441 29.77 14.56 3.87
CA PRO A 441 29.44 15.85 3.26
C PRO A 441 28.53 15.78 2.03
N ASN A 442 28.53 14.65 1.30
CA ASN A 442 27.68 14.41 0.14
C ASN A 442 26.38 13.65 0.47
N HIS A 443 25.98 13.52 1.74
CA HIS A 443 24.78 12.76 2.07
C HIS A 443 23.50 13.44 1.54
N PRO A 444 22.58 12.71 0.85
CA PRO A 444 21.37 13.30 0.26
C PRO A 444 20.46 14.07 1.23
N ASP A 445 20.45 13.68 2.52
CA ASP A 445 19.69 14.40 3.54
C ASP A 445 20.19 15.83 3.80
N ILE A 446 21.49 16.07 3.67
CA ILE A 446 22.06 17.43 3.75
C ILE A 446 21.49 18.27 2.60
N ALA A 447 21.46 17.70 1.39
CA ALA A 447 20.88 18.37 0.23
C ALA A 447 19.40 18.68 0.40
N THR A 448 18.63 17.78 1.03
CA THR A 448 17.22 18.01 1.31
C THR A 448 17.01 19.18 2.27
N THR A 449 17.84 19.33 3.31
CA THR A 449 17.75 20.50 4.20
C THR A 449 18.08 21.79 3.45
N TYR A 450 19.14 21.82 2.63
CA TYR A 450 19.45 23.00 1.81
C TYR A 450 18.34 23.36 0.82
N ASN A 451 17.69 22.37 0.20
CA ASN A 451 16.56 22.62 -0.68
C ASN A 451 15.40 23.28 0.09
N ASN A 452 15.10 22.81 1.29
CA ASN A 452 14.02 23.38 2.10
C ASN A 452 14.33 24.80 2.58
N ILE A 453 15.59 25.06 2.97
CA ILE A 453 16.07 26.41 3.28
C ILE A 453 15.92 27.33 2.07
N GLY A 454 16.27 26.85 0.87
CA GLY A 454 16.07 27.58 -0.38
C GLY A 454 14.61 27.96 -0.62
N SER A 455 13.68 27.04 -0.37
CA SER A 455 12.23 27.29 -0.50
C SER A 455 11.70 28.32 0.47
N VAL A 456 12.26 28.39 1.69
CA VAL A 456 11.89 29.45 2.64
C VAL A 456 12.39 30.81 2.16
N TYR A 457 13.64 30.90 1.70
CA TYR A 457 14.16 32.16 1.16
C TYR A 457 13.42 32.62 -0.10
N ASP A 458 13.06 31.69 -0.99
CA ASP A 458 12.28 32.02 -2.18
C ASP A 458 10.89 32.56 -1.82
N SER A 459 10.22 31.91 -0.86
CA SER A 459 8.94 32.39 -0.32
C SER A 459 9.03 33.75 0.37
N GLN A 460 10.22 34.15 0.85
CA GLN A 460 10.51 35.48 1.39
C GLN A 460 10.91 36.51 0.32
N GLY A 461 11.09 36.09 -0.94
CA GLY A 461 11.59 36.93 -2.04
C GLY A 461 13.11 37.14 -2.03
N ASP A 462 13.86 36.46 -1.16
CA ASP A 462 15.34 36.49 -1.13
C ASP A 462 15.90 35.48 -2.14
N HIS A 463 15.71 35.80 -3.42
CA HIS A 463 16.06 34.92 -4.53
C HIS A 463 17.57 34.60 -4.60
N GLU A 464 18.44 35.48 -4.12
CA GLU A 464 19.89 35.24 -4.08
C GLU A 464 20.24 34.11 -3.08
N LYS A 465 19.70 34.18 -1.86
CA LYS A 465 19.91 33.11 -0.88
C LYS A 465 19.19 31.82 -1.26
N ALA A 466 18.04 31.93 -1.92
CA ALA A 466 17.32 30.78 -2.46
C ALA A 466 18.18 30.02 -3.48
N LEU A 467 18.67 30.70 -4.51
CA LEU A 467 19.56 30.12 -5.53
C LEU A 467 20.80 29.49 -4.90
N LYS A 468 21.49 30.20 -4.01
CA LYS A 468 22.68 29.67 -3.33
C LYS A 468 22.39 28.37 -2.59
N SER A 469 21.24 28.28 -1.93
CA SER A 469 20.82 27.09 -1.18
C SER A 469 20.45 25.94 -2.12
N TYR A 470 19.71 26.22 -3.18
CA TYR A 470 19.36 25.21 -4.19
C TYR A 470 20.58 24.70 -4.97
N GLU A 471 21.52 25.57 -5.33
CA GLU A 471 22.77 25.18 -5.98
C GLU A 471 23.61 24.26 -5.09
N LYS A 472 23.68 24.56 -3.78
CA LYS A 472 24.35 23.67 -2.83
C LYS A 472 23.65 22.32 -2.71
N SER A 473 22.31 22.32 -2.70
CA SER A 473 21.52 21.07 -2.74
C SER A 473 21.81 20.27 -4.01
N LEU A 474 21.83 20.94 -5.16
CA LEU A 474 22.07 20.33 -6.46
C LEU A 474 23.48 19.72 -6.54
N GLU A 475 24.51 20.44 -6.10
CA GLU A 475 25.89 19.95 -6.04
C GLU A 475 25.99 18.63 -5.27
N ILE A 476 25.38 18.56 -4.10
CA ILE A 476 25.37 17.36 -3.26
C ILE A 476 24.59 16.23 -3.95
N ARG A 477 23.40 16.51 -4.49
CA ARG A 477 22.57 15.50 -5.17
C ARG A 477 23.27 14.92 -6.41
N LEU A 478 23.94 15.74 -7.20
CA LEU A 478 24.71 15.28 -8.36
C LEU A 478 25.93 14.42 -7.97
N ALA A 479 26.54 14.69 -6.81
CA ALA A 479 27.67 13.90 -6.31
C ALA A 479 27.24 12.56 -5.68
N ALA A 480 25.99 12.46 -5.22
CA ALA A 480 25.53 11.34 -4.38
C ALA A 480 24.50 10.42 -5.03
N LEU A 481 23.75 10.92 -6.02
CA LEU A 481 22.61 10.23 -6.61
C LEU A 481 22.86 9.90 -8.08
N PRO A 482 22.19 8.87 -8.63
CA PRO A 482 22.18 8.63 -10.08
C PRO A 482 21.70 9.87 -10.85
N PRO A 483 22.22 10.13 -12.06
CA PRO A 483 21.88 11.32 -12.85
C PRO A 483 20.38 11.52 -13.13
N ASN A 484 19.61 10.42 -13.14
CA ASN A 484 18.17 10.42 -13.39
C ASN A 484 17.32 10.40 -12.10
N HIS A 485 17.89 10.69 -10.94
CA HIS A 485 17.14 10.63 -9.68
C HIS A 485 16.10 11.77 -9.58
N PRO A 486 14.83 11.50 -9.22
CA PRO A 486 13.76 12.52 -9.18
C PRO A 486 14.08 13.75 -8.32
N SER A 487 14.81 13.58 -7.22
CA SER A 487 15.23 14.71 -6.37
C SER A 487 16.12 15.72 -7.09
N ILE A 488 16.90 15.31 -8.09
CA ILE A 488 17.67 16.26 -8.91
C ILE A 488 16.71 17.12 -9.74
N ALA A 489 15.68 16.50 -10.32
CA ALA A 489 14.63 17.16 -11.07
C ALA A 489 13.88 18.20 -10.22
N THR A 490 13.52 17.84 -8.98
CA THR A 490 12.91 18.78 -8.02
C THR A 490 13.78 20.01 -7.76
N THR A 491 15.10 19.84 -7.61
CA THR A 491 15.99 20.99 -7.40
C THR A 491 16.08 21.87 -8.64
N TYR A 492 16.11 21.28 -9.84
CA TYR A 492 16.06 22.06 -11.08
C TYR A 492 14.74 22.84 -11.22
N ASN A 493 13.60 22.24 -10.88
CA ASN A 493 12.30 22.92 -10.88
C ASN A 493 12.32 24.16 -9.96
N ASN A 494 12.87 24.01 -8.76
CA ASN A 494 12.95 25.10 -7.79
C ASN A 494 13.87 26.23 -8.28
N ILE A 495 15.06 25.90 -8.81
CA ILE A 495 15.97 26.90 -9.42
C ILE A 495 15.28 27.63 -10.59
N ALA A 496 14.56 26.90 -11.43
CA ALA A 496 13.81 27.48 -12.54
C ALA A 496 12.73 28.46 -12.06
N SER A 497 12.01 28.11 -10.99
CA SER A 497 10.98 28.96 -10.37
C SER A 497 11.54 30.29 -9.87
N VAL A 498 12.75 30.26 -9.29
CA VAL A 498 13.43 31.49 -8.86
C VAL A 498 13.77 32.37 -10.07
N TYR A 499 14.30 31.79 -11.15
CA TYR A 499 14.61 32.55 -12.36
C TYR A 499 13.36 33.10 -13.05
N ASP A 500 12.25 32.36 -13.07
CA ASP A 500 10.96 32.84 -13.59
C ASP A 500 10.46 34.04 -12.77
N SER A 501 10.53 33.96 -11.45
CA SER A 501 10.18 35.06 -10.54
C SER A 501 11.05 36.30 -10.74
N GLN A 502 12.32 36.12 -11.12
CA GLN A 502 13.24 37.20 -11.48
C GLN A 502 13.06 37.73 -12.92
N GLY A 503 12.22 37.08 -13.75
CA GLY A 503 12.03 37.43 -15.16
C GLY A 503 13.12 36.93 -16.10
N ASP A 504 14.05 36.09 -15.64
CA ASP A 504 15.05 35.42 -16.48
C ASP A 504 14.45 34.14 -17.09
N TYR A 505 13.49 34.35 -17.98
CA TYR A 505 12.70 33.28 -18.59
C TYR A 505 13.54 32.28 -19.39
N GLU A 506 14.66 32.71 -19.99
CA GLU A 506 15.55 31.81 -20.73
C GLU A 506 16.21 30.79 -19.79
N LYS A 507 16.73 31.24 -18.64
CA LYS A 507 17.26 30.31 -17.64
C LYS A 507 16.16 29.47 -17.02
N ALA A 508 15.00 30.04 -16.73
CA ALA A 508 13.86 29.29 -16.19
C ALA A 508 13.49 28.11 -17.09
N LEU A 509 13.29 28.36 -18.39
CA LEU A 509 12.98 27.29 -19.37
C LEU A 509 14.08 26.24 -19.42
N LYS A 510 15.37 26.64 -19.47
CA LYS A 510 16.49 25.69 -19.49
C LYS A 510 16.50 24.75 -18.28
N TYR A 511 16.19 25.25 -17.10
CA TYR A 511 16.14 24.43 -15.89
C TYR A 511 14.85 23.59 -15.80
N TYR A 512 13.70 24.12 -16.22
CA TYR A 512 12.47 23.33 -16.33
C TYR A 512 12.58 22.21 -17.37
N GLU A 513 13.30 22.41 -18.46
CA GLU A 513 13.57 21.36 -19.46
C GLU A 513 14.44 20.24 -18.88
N LYS A 514 15.45 20.57 -18.08
CA LYS A 514 16.27 19.57 -17.36
C LYS A 514 15.47 18.79 -16.33
N ASP A 515 14.62 19.47 -15.57
CA ASP A 515 13.66 18.81 -14.68
C ASP A 515 12.76 17.88 -15.48
N LEU A 516 12.17 18.34 -16.59
CA LEU A 516 11.28 17.56 -17.42
C LEU A 516 11.98 16.33 -18.02
N GLU A 517 13.22 16.46 -18.51
CA GLU A 517 14.02 15.35 -19.02
C GLU A 517 14.18 14.24 -17.97
N ILE A 518 14.58 14.62 -16.74
CA ILE A 518 14.74 13.67 -15.64
C ILE A 518 13.37 13.12 -15.21
N SER A 519 12.37 13.97 -15.03
CA SER A 519 11.03 13.62 -14.55
C SER A 519 10.32 12.67 -15.53
N LEU A 520 10.44 12.87 -16.85
CA LEU A 520 9.89 11.94 -17.84
C LEU A 520 10.57 10.57 -17.79
N ILE A 521 11.88 10.53 -17.52
CA ILE A 521 12.64 9.27 -17.42
C ILE A 521 12.42 8.58 -16.07
N SER A 522 12.18 9.31 -14.98
CA SER A 522 12.21 8.78 -13.60
C SER A 522 10.84 8.69 -12.91
N LEU A 523 9.82 9.46 -13.35
CA LEU A 523 8.48 9.47 -12.76
C LEU A 523 7.41 8.86 -13.69
N PRO A 524 6.32 8.26 -13.16
CA PRO A 524 5.20 7.79 -13.97
C PRO A 524 4.66 8.90 -14.89
N PRO A 525 4.19 8.60 -16.11
CA PRO A 525 3.71 9.63 -17.06
C PRO A 525 2.60 10.55 -16.53
N ASN A 526 1.87 10.11 -15.50
CA ASN A 526 0.81 10.84 -14.82
C ASN A 526 1.25 11.41 -13.46
N HIS A 527 2.55 11.52 -13.18
CA HIS A 527 3.01 12.04 -11.90
C HIS A 527 2.68 13.54 -11.78
N PRO A 528 2.16 14.02 -10.63
CA PRO A 528 1.83 15.44 -10.44
C PRO A 528 3.01 16.38 -10.73
N ASP A 529 4.24 15.95 -10.45
CA ASP A 529 5.43 16.77 -10.71
C ASP A 529 5.65 17.04 -12.20
N ILE A 530 5.42 16.07 -13.10
CA ILE A 530 5.53 16.30 -14.55
C ILE A 530 4.47 17.32 -15.00
N ALA A 531 3.25 17.17 -14.49
CA ALA A 531 2.16 18.10 -14.77
C ALA A 531 2.50 19.52 -14.27
N ARG A 532 3.09 19.62 -13.07
CA ARG A 532 3.56 20.88 -12.50
C ARG A 532 4.66 21.51 -13.37
N THR A 533 5.63 20.75 -13.84
CA THR A 533 6.71 21.26 -14.70
C THR A 533 6.15 21.78 -16.03
N TYR A 534 5.24 21.04 -16.68
CA TYR A 534 4.56 21.53 -17.88
C TYR A 534 3.74 22.79 -17.63
N ASN A 535 3.04 22.87 -16.49
CA ASN A 535 2.32 24.06 -16.10
C ASN A 535 3.25 25.26 -15.94
N ASN A 536 4.40 25.07 -15.27
CA ASN A 536 5.37 26.13 -15.05
C ASN A 536 6.02 26.59 -16.37
N ILE A 537 6.37 25.66 -17.27
CA ILE A 537 6.83 26.00 -18.63
C ILE A 537 5.75 26.81 -19.38
N GLY A 538 4.47 26.41 -19.25
CA GLY A 538 3.35 27.14 -19.82
C GLY A 538 3.23 28.56 -19.28
N LEU A 539 3.42 28.75 -17.97
CA LEU A 539 3.44 30.06 -17.32
C LEU A 539 4.58 30.94 -17.87
N VAL A 540 5.79 30.39 -17.99
CA VAL A 540 6.95 31.12 -18.53
C VAL A 540 6.68 31.57 -19.97
N TYR A 541 6.18 30.69 -20.84
CA TYR A 541 5.83 31.06 -22.22
C TYR A 541 4.69 32.10 -22.26
N GLY A 542 3.72 32.00 -21.36
CA GLY A 542 2.65 33.01 -21.22
C GLY A 542 3.18 34.38 -20.81
N ASN A 543 4.13 34.42 -19.87
CA ASN A 543 4.82 35.64 -19.43
C ASN A 543 5.65 36.26 -20.56
N GLN A 544 6.22 35.43 -21.44
CA GLN A 544 6.92 35.88 -22.65
C GLN A 544 5.98 36.30 -23.80
N GLY A 545 4.67 36.05 -23.69
CA GLY A 545 3.68 36.32 -24.74
C GLY A 545 3.60 35.25 -25.84
N ASP A 546 4.29 34.10 -25.69
CA ASP A 546 4.20 32.95 -26.61
C ASP A 546 3.03 32.05 -26.21
N TYR A 547 1.81 32.52 -26.46
CA TYR A 547 0.58 31.85 -26.04
C TYR A 547 0.38 30.48 -26.70
N GLU A 548 0.93 30.26 -27.90
CA GLU A 548 0.83 28.98 -28.59
C GLU A 548 1.60 27.88 -27.84
N LYS A 549 2.85 28.16 -27.46
CA LYS A 549 3.64 27.23 -26.65
C LYS A 549 3.09 27.11 -25.22
N ALA A 550 2.55 28.19 -24.67
CA ALA A 550 1.88 28.15 -23.37
C ALA A 550 0.71 27.16 -23.36
N LEU A 551 -0.23 27.30 -24.31
CA LEU A 551 -1.38 26.41 -24.47
C LEU A 551 -0.95 24.96 -24.65
N LYS A 552 0.01 24.69 -25.54
CA LYS A 552 0.55 23.34 -25.76
C LYS A 552 1.13 22.72 -24.49
N SER A 553 1.72 23.53 -23.61
CA SER A 553 2.29 23.07 -22.33
C SER A 553 1.19 22.82 -21.30
N TYR A 554 0.17 23.69 -21.23
CA TYR A 554 -1.00 23.46 -20.39
C TYR A 554 -1.81 22.23 -20.80
N ASP A 555 -1.96 21.96 -22.10
CA ASP A 555 -2.64 20.75 -22.59
C ASP A 555 -1.94 19.48 -22.09
N LYS A 556 -0.60 19.44 -22.17
CA LYS A 556 0.20 18.33 -21.64
C LYS A 556 0.07 18.19 -20.11
N SER A 557 0.04 19.31 -19.40
CA SER A 557 -0.21 19.31 -17.94
C SER A 557 -1.58 18.71 -17.62
N LEU A 558 -2.62 19.13 -18.36
CA LEU A 558 -3.99 18.67 -18.19
C LEU A 558 -4.13 17.18 -18.50
N GLU A 559 -3.51 16.69 -19.58
CA GLU A 559 -3.47 15.26 -19.91
C GLU A 559 -2.89 14.42 -18.76
N SER A 560 -1.79 14.90 -18.15
CA SER A 560 -1.19 14.26 -16.98
C SER A 560 -2.12 14.25 -15.75
N TYR A 561 -2.89 15.33 -15.51
CA TYR A 561 -3.86 15.42 -14.41
C TYR A 561 -5.14 14.59 -14.64
N ILE A 562 -5.67 14.52 -15.87
CA ILE A 562 -6.88 13.74 -16.20
C ILE A 562 -6.63 12.23 -16.05
N MET A 563 -5.41 11.76 -16.37
CA MET A 563 -5.02 10.38 -16.09
C MET A 563 -4.91 10.06 -14.58
N LEU A 564 -4.77 11.09 -13.74
CA LEU A 564 -4.74 10.99 -12.27
C LEU A 564 -6.16 10.90 -11.68
N THR A 565 -7.09 11.72 -12.18
CA THR A 565 -8.47 11.80 -11.67
C THR A 565 -9.37 10.67 -12.16
N SER A 566 -9.16 10.13 -13.36
CA SER A 566 -9.86 8.94 -13.87
C SER A 566 -9.62 7.67 -13.03
N LYS A 567 -8.55 7.62 -12.21
CA LYS A 567 -8.36 6.61 -11.16
C LYS A 567 -9.07 6.95 -9.84
N LYS A 568 -9.21 8.23 -9.47
CA LYS A 568 -9.99 8.66 -8.30
C LYS A 568 -11.50 8.55 -8.53
N GLN A 569 -11.98 8.74 -9.75
CA GLN A 569 -13.40 8.63 -10.15
C GLN A 569 -13.96 7.19 -10.18
N GLY A 570 -13.18 6.18 -9.76
CA GLY A 570 -13.76 4.92 -9.27
C GLY A 570 -14.52 5.06 -7.95
N ARG A 571 -14.44 6.23 -7.28
CA ARG A 571 -15.27 6.65 -6.15
C ARG A 571 -15.77 8.08 -6.39
N SER A 572 -16.87 8.23 -7.12
CA SER A 572 -17.80 9.39 -7.13
C SER A 572 -18.42 9.56 -8.51
N LEU A 573 -19.35 8.68 -8.86
CA LEU A 573 -20.42 9.00 -9.81
C LEU A 573 -21.71 8.40 -9.25
N PHE A 574 -22.31 9.08 -8.28
CA PHE A 574 -23.74 9.03 -8.00
C PHE A 574 -24.15 10.37 -7.38
N PHE A 575 -24.26 11.37 -8.24
CA PHE A 575 -25.26 12.42 -8.17
C PHE A 575 -25.54 12.83 -9.61
N GLU A 576 -26.41 12.08 -10.27
CA GLU A 576 -27.73 12.51 -10.75
C GLU A 576 -28.49 11.29 -11.27
#